data_AF-A0A1Y0BNF0-F1
#
_entry.id   AF-A0A1Y0BNF0-F1
#
_cell.length_a   1.000
_cell.length_b   1.000
_cell.length_c   1.000
_cell.angle_alpha   90.00
_cell.angle_beta   90.00
_cell.angle_gamma   90.00
#
_symmetry.space_group_name_H-M   'P 1'
#
loop_
_entity.id
_entity.type
_entity.pdbx_description
1 polymer ?
#
loop_
_entity_poly.entity_id
_entity_poly.type
_entity_poly.pdbx_seq_one_letter_code
_entity_poly.pdbx_strand_id
1 'polypeptide(L)' 'MLVLEGLMPFLAPQAWRNMFRRLTELTDGQIRFIGLSSVLLGLLLITLQR' A
#
# COMPACT_ATOMS: atom_id res chain seq x y z
N MET A 1 -6.35 8.09 10.76
CA MET A 1 -6.97 9.45 10.70
C MET A 1 -8.23 9.25 9.87
N LEU A 2 -9.36 8.98 10.53
CA LEU A 2 -10.54 8.35 9.91
C LEU A 2 -11.16 9.16 8.75
N VAL A 3 -10.91 10.47 8.72
CA VAL A 3 -11.41 11.37 7.68
C VAL A 3 -10.82 11.04 6.31
N LEU A 4 -9.50 10.85 6.22
CA LEU A 4 -8.83 10.55 4.95
C LEU A 4 -9.09 9.10 4.49
N GLU A 5 -9.09 8.17 5.44
CA GLU A 5 -9.36 6.74 5.18
C GLU A 5 -10.83 6.52 4.73
N GLY A 6 -11.76 7.34 5.21
CA GLY A 6 -13.17 7.32 4.83
C GLY A 6 -13.51 8.13 3.57
N LEU A 7 -12.66 9.08 3.16
CA LEU A 7 -12.95 9.98 2.04
C LEU A 7 -13.06 9.23 0.70
N MET A 8 -12.13 8.31 0.43
CA MET A 8 -12.13 7.50 -0.79
C MET A 8 -13.36 6.57 -0.90
N PRO A 9 -13.69 5.73 0.11
CA PRO A 9 -14.89 4.91 0.04
C PRO A 9 -16.19 5.74 0.02
N PHE A 10 -16.19 6.96 0.55
CA PHE A 10 -17.34 7.87 0.52
C PHE A 10 -17.53 8.54 -0.85
N LEU A 11 -16.47 9.10 -1.43
CA LEU A 11 -16.54 9.82 -2.72
C LEU A 11 -16.60 8.86 -3.93
N ALA A 12 -15.89 7.74 -3.88
CA ALA A 12 -15.75 6.82 -5.02
C ALA A 12 -15.75 5.34 -4.57
N PRO A 13 -16.89 4.82 -4.07
CA PRO A 13 -16.99 3.48 -3.50
C PRO A 13 -16.66 2.35 -4.49
N GLN A 14 -16.99 2.51 -5.78
CA GLN A 14 -16.68 1.50 -6.81
C GLN A 14 -15.18 1.46 -7.12
N ALA A 15 -14.55 2.63 -7.27
CA ALA A 15 -13.10 2.71 -7.50
C ALA A 15 -12.34 2.09 -6.32
N TRP A 16 -12.76 2.41 -5.09
CA TRP A 16 -12.20 1.82 -3.88
C TRP A 16 -12.31 0.29 -3.84
N ARG A 17 -13.50 -0.27 -4.11
CA ARG A 17 -13.71 -1.73 -4.17
C ARG A 17 -12.85 -2.41 -5.23
N ASN A 18 -12.76 -1.79 -6.41
CA ASN A 18 -11.93 -2.33 -7.50
C ASN A 18 -10.44 -2.32 -7.14
N MET A 19 -9.98 -1.28 -6.46
CA MET A 19 -8.61 -1.18 -5.98
C MET A 19 -8.32 -2.28 -4.94
N PHE A 20 -9.23 -2.48 -3.97
CA PHE A 20 -9.12 -3.56 -2.98
C PHE A 20 -9.11 -4.94 -3.62
N ARG A 21 -9.99 -5.19 -4.59
CA ARG A 21 -10.02 -6.46 -5.32
C ARG A 21 -8.69 -6.76 -6.01
N ARG A 22 -8.11 -5.77 -6.68
CA ARG A 22 -6.78 -5.90 -7.31
C ARG A 22 -5.68 -6.16 -6.30
N LEU A 23 -5.76 -5.56 -5.10
CA LEU A 23 -4.81 -5.83 -4.02
C LEU A 23 -4.93 -7.26 -3.49
N THR A 24 -6.13 -7.81 -3.37
CA THR A 24 -6.35 -9.20 -2.93
C THR A 24 -6.00 -10.24 -4.00
N GLU A 25 -5.97 -9.84 -5.26
CA GLU A 25 -5.55 -10.70 -6.39
C GLU A 25 -4.01 -10.75 -6.56
N LEU A 26 -3.26 -9.95 -5.76
CA LEU A 26 -1.80 -10.03 -5.77
C LEU A 26 -1.34 -11.40 -5.28
N THR A 27 -0.41 -11.98 -6.02
CA THR A 27 0.23 -13.25 -5.64
C THR A 27 1.15 -13.05 -4.44
N ASP A 28 1.39 -14.12 -3.67
CA ASP A 28 2.32 -14.09 -2.52
C ASP A 28 3.70 -13.56 -2.89
N GLY A 29 4.18 -13.87 -4.11
CA GLY A 29 5.46 -13.37 -4.62
C GLY A 29 5.47 -11.84 -4.78
N GLN A 30 4.40 -11.25 -5.30
CA GLN A 30 4.28 -9.80 -5.46
C GLN A 30 4.21 -9.09 -4.11
N ILE A 31 3.44 -9.62 -3.17
CA ILE A 31 3.33 -9.05 -1.81
C ILE A 31 4.70 -9.09 -1.12
N ARG A 32 5.43 -10.22 -1.23
CA ARG A 32 6.78 -10.35 -0.66
C ARG A 32 7.78 -9.40 -1.31
N PHE A 33 7.70 -9.17 -2.62
CA PHE A 33 8.60 -8.24 -3.32
C PHE A 33 8.35 -6.78 -2.90
N ILE A 34 7.08 -6.38 -2.78
CA ILE A 34 6.69 -5.04 -2.27
C ILE A 34 7.20 -4.87 -0.83
N GLY A 35 7.03 -5.89 0.02
CA GLY A 35 7.55 -5.90 1.39
C GLY A 35 9.08 -5.76 1.44
N LEU A 36 9.80 -6.54 0.63
CA LEU A 36 11.26 -6.46 0.54
C LEU A 36 11.73 -5.07 0.09
N SER A 37 11.08 -4.52 -0.94
CA SER A 37 11.39 -3.18 -1.46
C SER A 37 11.16 -2.10 -0.40
N SER A 38 10.10 -2.22 0.39
CA SER A 38 9.78 -1.30 1.48
C SER A 38 10.82 -1.38 2.62
N VAL A 39 11.25 -2.59 2.97
CA VAL A 39 12.31 -2.81 3.97
C VAL A 39 13.63 -2.21 3.49
N LEU A 40 14.02 -2.43 2.24
CA LEU A 40 15.24 -1.89 1.66
C LEU A 40 15.21 -0.36 1.59
N LEU A 41 14.08 0.23 1.17
CA LEU A 41 13.90 1.68 1.19
C LEU A 41 13.99 2.25 2.60
N GLY A 42 13.35 1.62 3.58
CA GLY A 42 13.46 2.02 4.99
C GLY A 42 14.89 1.98 5.50
N LEU A 43 15.63 0.90 5.20
CA LEU A 43 17.03 0.76 5.55
C LEU A 43 17.90 1.84 4.91
N LEU A 44 17.65 2.13 3.63
CA LEU A 44 18.35 3.17 2.87
C LEU A 44 18.10 4.55 3.49
N LEU A 45 16.85 4.88 3.82
CA LEU A 45 16.50 6.15 4.46
C LEU A 45 17.17 6.29 5.83
N ILE A 46 17.17 5.23 6.65
CA ILE A 46 17.88 5.24 7.94
C ILE A 46 19.38 5.48 7.74
N THR A 47 19.98 4.84 6.75
CA THR A 47 21.40 4.98 6.45
C THR A 47 21.74 6.37 5.91
N LEU A 48 20.85 6.98 5.10
CA LEU A 48 20.99 8.35 4.58
C LEU A 48 20.78 9.43 5.66
N GLN A 49 20.00 9.13 6.71
CA GLN A 49 19.74 10.05 7.81
C GLN A 49 20.89 10.07 8.84
N ARG A 50 21.80 9.10 8.78
CA ARG A 50 23.02 9.06 9.62
C ARG A 50 24.19 9.74 8.92
#